data_AF-P83170-F1
#
_entry.id   AF-P83170-F1
#
_cell.length_a   1.000
_cell.length_b   1.000
_cell.length_c   1.000
_cell.angle_alpha   90.00
_cell.angle_beta   90.00
_cell.angle_gamma   90.00
#
_symmetry.space_group_name_H-M   'P 1'
#
loop_
_entity.id
_entity.type
_entity.pdbx_description
1 polymer ?
#
loop_
_entity_poly.entity_id
_entity_poly.type
_entity_poly.pdbx_seq_one_letter_code
_entity_poly.pdbx_strand_id
1 'polypeptide(L)'
;APDWSKIPAREITVFHAGATSFEWIGSEHPGASIVKAGQPCIICHETKKGLDYTAKKLAPREPDAQAMPKTVSFPVSVQAAVEKGTLNVRLSFKPPADSKTGSDADNELKAAIMLLDIKVPQAKLAGCWTSCHKDMRGMPGGDAKKGKYVSAGSFELLQWKSGKTSAALPAGVKVESGKDGDRTTVTFSRKLGGAVVEGRSVPFGIAIHANRAAGRMHYVSLGYRLGIGGAPGEVQAAKQ
;
A
#
# COMPACT_ATOMS: atom_id res chain seq x y z
N ALA A 1 13.21 8.59 -18.54
CA ALA A 1 12.41 8.70 -17.31
C ALA A 1 11.16 9.47 -17.71
N PRO A 2 9.98 9.06 -17.23
CA PRO A 2 8.72 9.69 -17.62
C PRO A 2 8.70 11.20 -17.37
N ASP A 3 8.05 11.96 -18.25
CA ASP A 3 7.79 13.38 -18.00
C ASP A 3 6.63 13.50 -17.01
N TRP A 4 6.98 13.54 -15.72
CA TRP A 4 6.01 13.59 -14.63
C TRP A 4 5.09 14.80 -14.63
N SER A 5 5.41 15.87 -15.36
CA SER A 5 4.55 17.04 -15.50
C SER A 5 3.31 16.76 -16.38
N LYS A 6 3.39 15.74 -17.24
CA LYS A 6 2.33 15.34 -18.17
C LYS A 6 1.50 14.16 -17.69
N ILE A 7 1.87 13.56 -16.57
CA ILE A 7 1.22 12.36 -16.04
C ILE A 7 0.23 12.81 -14.97
N PRO A 8 -1.07 12.51 -15.09
CA PRO A 8 -2.05 12.91 -14.08
C PRO A 8 -1.74 12.23 -12.75
N ALA A 9 -1.76 13.02 -11.68
CA ALA A 9 -1.64 12.52 -10.32
C ALA A 9 -3.02 12.12 -9.79
N ARG A 10 -3.07 11.00 -9.08
CA ARG A 10 -4.21 10.58 -8.28
C ARG A 10 -3.83 10.59 -6.81
N GLU A 11 -4.66 11.22 -5.99
CA GLU A 11 -4.50 11.12 -4.53
C GLU A 11 -5.12 9.82 -4.03
N ILE A 12 -4.33 9.04 -3.30
CA ILE A 12 -4.77 7.86 -2.56
C ILE A 12 -4.51 8.12 -1.08
N THR A 13 -5.56 8.10 -0.26
CA THR A 13 -5.39 8.20 1.18
C THR A 13 -4.88 6.88 1.74
N VAL A 14 -3.78 6.94 2.50
CA VAL A 14 -3.30 5.84 3.33
C VAL A 14 -3.75 6.06 4.77
N PHE A 15 -3.99 4.98 5.51
CA PHE A 15 -4.50 5.04 6.88
C PHE A 15 -3.89 3.95 7.76
N HIS A 16 -3.79 4.21 9.06
CA HIS A 16 -3.23 3.28 10.03
C HIS A 16 -4.26 2.19 10.38
N ALA A 17 -3.96 0.93 10.05
CA ALA A 17 -4.88 -0.21 10.18
C ALA A 17 -4.99 -0.79 11.60
N GLY A 18 -4.00 -0.51 12.47
CA GLY A 18 -3.88 -1.15 13.77
C GLY A 18 -3.77 -2.68 13.63
N ALA A 19 -4.38 -3.42 14.56
CA ALA A 19 -4.45 -4.88 14.53
C ALA A 19 -5.68 -5.45 13.77
N THR A 20 -6.19 -4.73 12.77
CA THR A 20 -7.36 -5.16 12.00
C THR A 20 -6.93 -6.14 10.90
N SER A 21 -7.24 -7.42 11.06
CA SER A 21 -6.82 -8.47 10.12
C SER A 21 -7.79 -8.69 8.96
N PHE A 22 -7.34 -9.41 7.94
CA PHE A 22 -8.17 -9.85 6.82
C PHE A 22 -9.34 -10.74 7.26
N GLU A 23 -9.12 -11.64 8.23
CA GLU A 23 -10.18 -12.50 8.78
C GLU A 23 -11.32 -11.67 9.35
N TRP A 24 -10.99 -10.57 10.04
CA TRP A 24 -11.99 -9.67 10.59
C TRP A 24 -12.82 -9.01 9.48
N ILE A 25 -12.17 -8.46 8.45
CA ILE A 25 -12.84 -7.84 7.30
C ILE A 25 -13.80 -8.83 6.64
N GLY A 26 -13.38 -10.09 6.53
CA GLY A 26 -14.17 -11.15 5.92
C GLY A 26 -15.28 -11.72 6.79
N SER A 27 -15.41 -11.39 8.08
CA SER A 27 -16.36 -12.06 8.97
C SER A 27 -17.19 -11.13 9.83
N GLU A 28 -16.54 -10.23 10.56
CA GLU A 28 -17.12 -9.40 11.61
C GLU A 28 -17.26 -7.92 11.21
N HIS A 29 -16.66 -7.51 10.09
CA HIS A 29 -16.88 -6.17 9.54
C HIS A 29 -18.35 -6.01 9.10
N PRO A 30 -19.02 -4.87 9.36
CA PRO A 30 -20.43 -4.69 8.95
C PRO A 30 -20.70 -4.88 7.45
N GLY A 31 -19.71 -4.55 6.62
CA GLY A 31 -19.71 -4.82 5.17
C GLY A 31 -19.13 -6.18 4.75
N ALA A 32 -18.95 -7.14 5.66
CA ALA A 32 -18.33 -8.43 5.34
C ALA A 32 -19.08 -9.21 4.24
N SER A 33 -20.41 -9.13 4.20
CA SER A 33 -21.21 -9.75 3.13
C SER A 33 -20.89 -9.15 1.75
N ILE A 34 -20.71 -7.83 1.68
CA ILE A 34 -20.35 -7.08 0.47
C ILE A 34 -18.93 -7.43 0.01
N VAL A 35 -17.99 -7.54 0.95
CA VAL A 35 -16.62 -7.99 0.66
C VAL A 35 -16.60 -9.45 0.17
N LYS A 36 -17.37 -10.35 0.81
CA LYS A 36 -17.55 -11.74 0.34
C LYS A 36 -18.16 -11.81 -1.06
N ALA A 37 -19.08 -10.90 -1.38
CA ALA A 37 -19.69 -10.77 -2.70
C ALA A 37 -18.75 -10.16 -3.76
N GLY A 38 -17.49 -9.88 -3.41
CA GLY A 38 -16.48 -9.47 -4.37
C GLY A 38 -16.46 -7.97 -4.65
N GLN A 39 -17.04 -7.14 -3.79
CA GLN A 39 -17.04 -5.68 -3.97
C GLN A 39 -15.84 -5.02 -3.26
N PRO A 40 -15.15 -4.06 -3.91
CA PRO A 40 -13.97 -3.43 -3.34
C PRO A 40 -14.34 -2.46 -2.22
N CYS A 41 -13.45 -2.33 -1.22
CA CYS A 41 -13.68 -1.48 -0.06
C CYS A 41 -13.95 -0.01 -0.42
N ILE A 42 -13.34 0.46 -1.51
CA ILE A 42 -13.46 1.84 -1.99
C ILE A 42 -14.89 2.22 -2.40
N ILE A 43 -15.78 1.26 -2.69
CA ILE A 43 -17.19 1.56 -3.00
C ILE A 43 -17.89 2.25 -1.83
N CYS A 44 -17.56 1.86 -0.59
CA CYS A 44 -18.13 2.47 0.61
C CYS A 44 -17.19 3.51 1.21
N HIS A 45 -15.88 3.25 1.17
CA HIS A 45 -14.92 4.04 1.93
C HIS A 45 -14.26 5.17 1.13
N GLU A 46 -14.27 5.17 -0.21
CA GLU A 46 -13.70 6.29 -0.97
C GLU A 46 -14.80 7.29 -1.34
N THR A 47 -14.64 8.53 -0.89
CA THR A 47 -15.57 9.63 -1.16
C THR A 47 -14.87 10.73 -1.94
N LYS A 48 -15.64 11.71 -2.44
CA LYS A 48 -15.08 12.92 -3.07
C LYS A 48 -14.20 13.74 -2.13
N LYS A 49 -14.28 13.52 -0.82
CA LYS A 49 -13.46 14.20 0.21
C LYS A 49 -12.28 13.35 0.68
N GLY A 50 -11.98 12.24 -0.01
CA GLY A 50 -10.98 11.27 0.40
C GLY A 50 -11.60 10.07 1.12
N LEU A 51 -10.81 9.40 1.96
CA LEU A 51 -11.22 8.18 2.64
C LEU A 51 -12.19 8.46 3.81
N ASP A 52 -13.40 7.89 3.74
CA ASP A 52 -14.28 7.73 4.89
C ASP A 52 -13.75 6.61 5.77
N TYR A 53 -12.93 7.01 6.73
CA TYR A 53 -12.27 6.13 7.68
C TYR A 53 -12.34 6.73 9.08
N THR A 54 -12.80 5.94 10.04
CA THR A 54 -12.84 6.34 11.45
C THR A 54 -11.92 5.45 12.27
N ALA A 55 -10.74 5.94 12.64
CA ALA A 55 -9.81 5.22 13.51
C ALA A 55 -10.45 4.78 14.84
N LYS A 56 -11.40 5.57 15.38
CA LYS A 56 -12.16 5.20 16.59
C LYS A 56 -12.93 3.88 16.45
N LYS A 57 -13.30 3.47 15.24
CA LYS A 57 -13.98 2.19 14.98
C LYS A 57 -13.00 1.02 14.96
N LEU A 58 -11.71 1.26 14.67
CA LEU A 58 -10.66 0.25 14.77
C LEU A 58 -9.97 0.25 16.13
N ALA A 59 -10.05 1.34 16.90
CA ALA A 59 -9.41 1.48 18.20
C ALA A 59 -9.71 0.34 19.18
N PRO A 60 -10.95 -0.20 19.28
CA PRO A 60 -11.22 -1.36 20.14
C PRO A 60 -10.45 -2.63 19.77
N ARG A 61 -9.86 -2.68 18.56
CA ARG A 61 -9.02 -3.80 18.11
C ARG A 61 -7.55 -3.58 18.29
N GLU A 62 -7.11 -2.36 18.58
CA GLU A 62 -5.72 -2.12 18.90
C GLU A 62 -5.54 -2.27 20.42
N PRO A 63 -4.96 -3.38 20.91
CA PRO A 63 -4.78 -3.58 22.34
C PRO A 63 -3.84 -2.54 22.96
N ASP A 64 -2.95 -1.96 22.16
CA ASP A 64 -2.08 -0.87 22.58
C ASP A 64 -2.62 0.47 22.05
N ALA A 65 -3.47 1.13 22.83
CA ALA A 65 -4.02 2.44 22.45
C ALA A 65 -2.93 3.50 22.17
N GLN A 66 -1.72 3.35 22.73
CA GLN A 66 -0.59 4.25 22.48
C GLN A 66 0.11 3.96 21.14
N ALA A 67 -0.21 2.83 20.51
CA ALA A 67 0.31 2.46 19.21
C ALA A 67 -0.32 3.29 18.08
N MET A 68 -1.54 3.80 18.27
CA MET A 68 -2.22 4.58 17.23
C MET A 68 -1.61 5.99 17.09
N PRO A 69 -1.21 6.41 15.88
CA PRO A 69 -0.70 7.76 15.65
C PRO A 69 -1.82 8.81 15.76
N LYS A 70 -1.44 10.06 16.04
CA LYS A 70 -2.37 11.20 16.00
C LYS A 70 -2.88 11.43 14.57
N THR A 71 -1.98 11.49 13.60
CA THR A 71 -2.33 11.44 12.18
C THR A 71 -2.71 10.01 11.83
N VAL A 72 -4.00 9.72 11.76
CA VAL A 72 -4.49 8.36 11.46
C VAL A 72 -4.54 8.06 9.96
N SER A 73 -4.52 9.09 9.11
CA SER A 73 -4.53 8.98 7.66
C SER A 73 -3.96 10.24 7.00
N PHE A 74 -3.39 10.09 5.80
CA PHE A 74 -2.88 11.21 5.00
C PHE A 74 -2.89 10.87 3.50
N PRO A 75 -2.91 11.87 2.60
CA PRO A 75 -2.89 11.63 1.16
C PRO A 75 -1.48 11.27 0.65
N VAL A 76 -1.43 10.32 -0.28
CA VAL A 76 -0.27 10.01 -1.10
C VAL A 76 -0.64 10.32 -2.55
N SER A 77 0.13 11.21 -3.18
CA SER A 77 0.01 11.46 -4.62
C SER A 77 0.67 10.31 -5.38
N VAL A 78 -0.07 9.72 -6.32
CA VAL A 78 0.34 8.55 -7.10
C VAL A 78 0.28 8.89 -8.58
N GLN A 79 1.39 8.67 -9.28
CA GLN A 79 1.48 8.76 -10.73
C GLN A 79 2.09 7.48 -11.27
N ALA A 80 1.67 7.08 -12.46
CA ALA A 80 2.22 5.90 -13.12
C ALA A 80 2.45 6.15 -14.60
N ALA A 81 3.49 5.55 -15.15
CA ALA A 81 3.78 5.58 -16.58
C ALA A 81 4.47 4.31 -17.06
N VAL A 82 4.25 3.96 -18.32
CA VAL A 82 5.03 2.96 -19.04
C VAL A 82 5.92 3.68 -20.04
N GLU A 83 7.24 3.49 -19.90
CA GLU A 83 8.26 3.99 -20.83
C GLU A 83 9.18 2.81 -21.17
N LYS A 84 9.36 2.51 -22.47
CA LYS A 84 10.32 1.49 -22.97
C LYS A 84 10.22 0.14 -22.23
N GLY A 85 9.00 -0.39 -22.10
CA GLY A 85 8.76 -1.69 -21.45
C GLY A 85 8.99 -1.70 -19.94
N THR A 86 9.04 -0.52 -19.29
CA THR A 86 9.19 -0.37 -17.84
C THR A 86 7.99 0.36 -17.27
N LEU A 87 7.35 -0.24 -16.27
CA LEU A 87 6.37 0.42 -15.42
C LEU A 87 7.09 1.27 -14.38
N ASN A 88 6.77 2.56 -14.33
CA ASN A 88 7.26 3.50 -13.34
C ASN A 88 6.07 3.94 -12.48
N VAL A 89 6.18 3.82 -11.16
CA VAL A 89 5.16 4.29 -10.21
C VAL A 89 5.81 5.22 -9.20
N ARG A 90 5.32 6.46 -9.14
CA ARG A 90 5.82 7.53 -8.28
C ARG A 90 4.83 7.78 -7.15
N LEU A 91 5.32 7.68 -5.93
CA LEU A 91 4.61 8.07 -4.70
C LEU A 91 5.19 9.38 -4.21
N SER A 92 4.35 10.37 -3.88
CA SER A 92 4.79 11.63 -3.29
C SER A 92 3.89 12.04 -2.14
N PHE A 93 4.47 12.28 -0.97
CA PHE A 93 3.72 12.49 0.27
C PHE A 93 4.54 13.24 1.32
N LYS A 94 3.84 13.86 2.28
CA LYS A 94 4.44 14.38 3.51
C LYS A 94 4.32 13.30 4.59
N PRO A 95 5.43 12.69 5.05
CA PRO A 95 5.36 11.68 6.08
C PRO A 95 4.88 12.31 7.41
N PRO A 96 3.93 11.68 8.12
CA PRO A 96 3.57 12.14 9.45
C PRO A 96 4.74 11.93 10.43
N ALA A 97 4.94 12.92 11.30
CA ALA A 97 6.02 12.94 12.30
C ALA A 97 5.49 13.11 13.73
N ASP A 98 4.19 12.90 13.94
CA ASP A 98 3.46 13.18 15.18
C ASP A 98 3.18 11.94 16.04
N SER A 99 3.64 10.76 15.60
CA SER A 99 3.53 9.52 16.36
C SER A 99 4.66 9.39 17.38
N LYS A 100 4.53 8.42 18.29
CA LYS A 100 5.67 7.95 19.08
C LYS A 100 6.73 7.34 18.15
N THR A 101 8.00 7.57 18.44
CA THR A 101 9.12 6.97 17.72
C THR A 101 9.02 5.45 17.75
N GLY A 102 8.98 4.83 16.57
CA GLY A 102 8.92 3.39 16.43
C GLY A 102 10.26 2.69 16.67
N SER A 103 10.24 1.36 16.58
CA SER A 103 11.38 0.49 16.93
C SER A 103 12.42 0.29 15.82
N ASP A 104 12.22 0.85 14.62
CA ASP A 104 13.16 0.74 13.49
C ASP A 104 14.22 1.85 13.57
N ALA A 105 15.27 1.63 14.36
CA ALA A 105 16.34 2.60 14.58
C ALA A 105 17.14 2.93 13.30
N ASP A 106 17.09 2.06 12.29
CA ASP A 106 17.87 2.24 11.06
C ASP A 106 17.11 3.00 9.97
N ASN A 107 15.77 3.00 10.02
CA ASN A 107 14.93 3.53 8.95
C ASN A 107 13.86 4.46 9.50
N GLU A 108 14.05 5.77 9.33
CA GLU A 108 13.05 6.79 9.66
C GLU A 108 11.76 6.62 8.87
N LEU A 109 11.88 6.28 7.58
CA LEU A 109 10.78 6.16 6.64
C LEU A 109 10.96 4.95 5.73
N LYS A 110 9.87 4.23 5.47
CA LYS A 110 9.80 3.19 4.43
C LYS A 110 8.54 3.38 3.61
N ALA A 111 8.62 3.02 2.33
CA ALA A 111 7.50 3.00 1.41
C ALA A 111 7.52 1.68 0.63
N ALA A 112 6.34 1.15 0.34
CA ALA A 112 6.21 -0.02 -0.51
C ALA A 112 4.97 0.03 -1.38
N ILE A 113 5.08 -0.62 -2.53
CA ILE A 113 3.95 -0.98 -3.39
C ILE A 113 3.86 -2.50 -3.40
N MET A 114 2.67 -3.02 -3.14
CA MET A 114 2.35 -4.42 -3.38
C MET A 114 1.60 -4.53 -4.69
N LEU A 115 2.14 -5.30 -5.63
CA LEU A 115 1.45 -5.68 -6.87
C LEU A 115 0.93 -7.10 -6.69
N LEU A 116 -0.35 -7.34 -6.94
CA LEU A 116 -0.97 -8.65 -6.76
C LEU A 116 -1.38 -9.26 -8.11
N ASP A 117 -1.21 -10.57 -8.23
CA ASP A 117 -1.85 -11.36 -9.28
C ASP A 117 -3.39 -11.34 -9.06
N ILE A 118 -4.15 -11.30 -10.16
CA ILE A 118 -5.61 -11.46 -10.14
C ILE A 118 -6.08 -12.81 -9.57
N LYS A 119 -5.20 -13.83 -9.52
CA LYS A 119 -5.46 -15.12 -8.87
C LYS A 119 -5.43 -15.03 -7.35
N VAL A 120 -4.87 -13.96 -6.76
CA VAL A 120 -4.95 -13.73 -5.33
C VAL A 120 -6.41 -13.46 -4.97
N PRO A 121 -7.02 -14.26 -4.07
CA PRO A 121 -8.40 -14.05 -3.67
C PRO A 121 -8.59 -12.64 -3.13
N GLN A 122 -9.64 -11.96 -3.62
CA GLN A 122 -9.97 -10.59 -3.23
C GLN A 122 -8.87 -9.54 -3.47
N ALA A 123 -7.84 -9.81 -4.29
CA ALA A 123 -6.78 -8.84 -4.56
C ALA A 123 -7.29 -7.50 -5.11
N LYS A 124 -8.33 -7.56 -5.96
CA LYS A 124 -9.01 -6.36 -6.50
C LYS A 124 -9.70 -5.52 -5.42
N LEU A 125 -9.93 -6.07 -4.23
CA LEU A 125 -10.82 -5.52 -3.21
C LEU A 125 -10.03 -5.00 -2.01
N ALA A 126 -9.24 -5.89 -1.42
CA ALA A 126 -8.54 -5.66 -0.18
C ALA A 126 -7.11 -5.15 -0.40
N GLY A 127 -6.57 -5.23 -1.64
CA GLY A 127 -5.20 -4.81 -1.92
C GLY A 127 -4.21 -5.47 -0.97
N CYS A 128 -3.37 -4.67 -0.31
CA CYS A 128 -2.43 -5.14 0.70
C CYS A 128 -3.06 -5.98 1.83
N TRP A 129 -4.34 -5.76 2.15
CA TRP A 129 -5.01 -6.45 3.24
C TRP A 129 -5.18 -7.94 3.01
N THR A 130 -5.21 -8.41 1.77
CA THR A 130 -5.30 -9.85 1.46
C THR A 130 -4.10 -10.64 1.97
N SER A 131 -3.05 -9.95 2.43
CA SER A 131 -1.84 -10.54 2.99
C SER A 131 -1.64 -10.24 4.48
N CYS A 132 -2.60 -9.58 5.14
CA CYS A 132 -2.52 -9.09 6.52
C CYS A 132 -3.36 -9.96 7.49
N HIS A 133 -2.88 -11.18 7.72
CA HIS A 133 -3.56 -12.19 8.55
C HIS A 133 -3.31 -11.98 10.04
N LYS A 134 -4.25 -12.43 10.89
CA LYS A 134 -4.16 -12.26 12.36
C LYS A 134 -2.99 -12.98 13.01
N ASP A 135 -2.44 -14.01 12.37
CA ASP A 135 -1.35 -14.84 12.92
C ASP A 135 0.05 -14.33 12.54
N MET A 136 0.14 -13.20 11.85
CA MET A 136 1.39 -12.63 11.38
C MET A 136 2.26 -12.03 12.50
N ARG A 137 3.56 -12.01 12.25
CA ARG A 137 4.53 -11.27 13.09
C ARG A 137 4.07 -9.83 13.30
N GLY A 138 3.95 -9.47 14.57
CA GLY A 138 3.58 -8.12 15.00
C GLY A 138 2.08 -7.92 15.21
N MET A 139 1.23 -8.89 14.88
CA MET A 139 -0.17 -8.92 15.33
C MET A 139 -0.26 -9.39 16.79
N PRO A 140 -1.30 -8.97 17.55
CA PRO A 140 -1.54 -9.50 18.89
C PRO A 140 -1.67 -11.03 18.86
N GLY A 141 -0.80 -11.73 19.59
CA GLY A 141 -0.75 -13.20 19.60
C GLY A 141 -0.19 -13.83 18.33
N GLY A 142 0.39 -13.04 17.41
CA GLY A 142 0.96 -13.52 16.16
C GLY A 142 2.30 -14.25 16.31
N ASP A 143 2.62 -15.08 15.32
CA ASP A 143 3.87 -15.85 15.28
C ASP A 143 5.00 -14.99 14.68
N ALA A 144 6.09 -14.85 15.42
CA ALA A 144 7.27 -14.08 15.01
C ALA A 144 7.91 -14.59 13.70
N LYS A 145 7.65 -15.83 13.29
CA LYS A 145 8.17 -16.43 12.05
C LYS A 145 7.25 -16.24 10.86
N LYS A 146 6.00 -15.80 11.07
CA LYS A 146 5.02 -15.65 9.99
C LYS A 146 5.07 -14.27 9.34
N GLY A 147 5.44 -14.25 8.07
CA GLY A 147 5.38 -13.07 7.21
C GLY A 147 4.03 -12.89 6.52
N LYS A 148 4.00 -12.00 5.51
CA LYS A 148 2.85 -11.83 4.61
C LYS A 148 2.71 -13.08 3.73
N TYR A 149 1.49 -13.56 3.54
CA TYR A 149 1.18 -14.67 2.64
C TYR A 149 -0.18 -14.48 1.98
N VAL A 150 -0.44 -15.24 0.91
CA VAL A 150 -1.74 -15.32 0.23
C VAL A 150 -2.07 -16.79 0.00
N SER A 151 -3.36 -17.16 0.00
CA SER A 151 -3.77 -18.56 -0.14
C SER A 151 -3.68 -19.10 -1.58
N ALA A 152 -3.67 -18.22 -2.57
CA ALA A 152 -3.47 -18.55 -3.98
C ALA A 152 -2.88 -17.35 -4.73
N GLY A 153 -2.36 -17.59 -5.93
CA GLY A 153 -1.67 -16.58 -6.71
C GLY A 153 -0.35 -16.14 -6.08
N SER A 154 0.11 -14.95 -6.45
CA SER A 154 1.32 -14.36 -5.89
C SER A 154 1.19 -12.85 -5.77
N PHE A 155 2.07 -12.26 -4.97
CA PHE A 155 2.26 -10.82 -4.92
C PHE A 155 3.75 -10.51 -5.01
N GLU A 156 4.05 -9.29 -5.44
CA GLU A 156 5.40 -8.74 -5.48
C GLU A 156 5.44 -7.46 -4.66
N LEU A 157 6.49 -7.32 -3.85
CA LEU A 157 6.73 -6.14 -3.03
C LEU A 157 7.86 -5.31 -3.64
N LEU A 158 7.54 -4.08 -4.04
CA LEU A 158 8.52 -3.07 -4.40
C LEU A 158 8.75 -2.23 -3.14
N GLN A 159 9.95 -2.27 -2.57
CA GLN A 159 10.22 -1.71 -1.25
C GLN A 159 11.32 -0.66 -1.28
N TRP A 160 11.16 0.37 -0.48
CA TRP A 160 12.15 1.42 -0.25
C TRP A 160 12.25 1.71 1.24
N LYS A 161 13.45 2.07 1.68
CA LYS A 161 13.75 2.48 3.05
C LYS A 161 14.77 3.60 3.05
N SER A 162 14.64 4.53 3.99
CA SER A 162 15.49 5.71 4.09
C SER A 162 16.86 5.46 4.74
N GLY A 163 17.07 4.27 5.30
CA GLY A 163 18.32 3.90 5.95
C GLY A 163 19.49 3.75 4.97
N LYS A 164 20.69 3.53 5.51
CA LYS A 164 21.94 3.42 4.73
C LYS A 164 21.97 2.21 3.80
N THR A 165 21.26 1.14 4.16
CA THR A 165 21.19 -0.07 3.34
C THR A 165 20.03 0.04 2.36
N SER A 166 20.21 -0.43 1.13
CA SER A 166 19.10 -0.57 0.18
C SER A 166 18.13 -1.65 0.67
N ALA A 167 16.85 -1.53 0.30
CA ALA A 167 15.90 -2.62 0.45
C ALA A 167 16.27 -3.75 -0.53
N ALA A 168 15.99 -5.00 -0.15
CA ALA A 168 16.04 -6.09 -1.12
C ALA A 168 14.93 -5.87 -2.15
N LEU A 169 15.32 -5.76 -3.42
CA LEU A 169 14.39 -5.54 -4.53
C LEU A 169 14.28 -6.80 -5.38
N PRO A 170 13.09 -7.09 -5.95
CA PRO A 170 12.95 -8.11 -6.99
C PRO A 170 13.84 -7.80 -8.21
N ALA A 171 14.18 -8.84 -8.97
CA ALA A 171 14.97 -8.69 -10.18
C ALA A 171 14.27 -7.74 -11.18
N GLY A 172 15.03 -6.80 -11.75
CA GLY A 172 14.50 -5.82 -12.70
C GLY A 172 13.71 -4.68 -12.07
N VAL A 173 13.72 -4.56 -10.74
CA VAL A 173 13.17 -3.42 -10.00
C VAL A 173 14.30 -2.48 -9.59
N LYS A 174 14.10 -1.19 -9.82
CA LYS A 174 14.92 -0.09 -9.31
C LYS A 174 14.03 0.82 -8.47
N VAL A 175 14.65 1.51 -7.52
CA VAL A 175 13.97 2.55 -6.76
C VAL A 175 14.89 3.74 -6.57
N GLU A 176 14.32 4.92 -6.70
CA GLU A 176 14.96 6.20 -6.40
C GLU A 176 14.05 7.00 -5.45
N SER A 177 14.66 7.90 -4.69
CA SER A 177 13.92 8.78 -3.79
C SER A 177 14.52 10.17 -3.76
N GLY A 178 13.68 11.16 -3.53
CA GLY A 178 14.09 12.55 -3.31
C GLY A 178 13.26 13.20 -2.21
N LYS A 179 13.81 14.26 -1.61
CA LYS A 179 13.07 15.14 -0.71
C LYS A 179 13.04 16.55 -1.29
N ASP A 180 11.88 17.18 -1.19
CA ASP A 180 11.68 18.60 -1.51
C ASP A 180 10.89 19.22 -0.35
N GLY A 181 11.58 20.02 0.47
CA GLY A 181 11.05 20.48 1.76
C GLY A 181 10.62 19.31 2.66
N ASP A 182 9.34 19.30 3.03
CA ASP A 182 8.73 18.25 3.86
C ASP A 182 8.16 17.06 3.05
N ARG A 183 8.21 17.13 1.71
CA ARG A 183 7.70 16.08 0.84
C ARG A 183 8.79 15.09 0.51
N THR A 184 8.45 13.81 0.64
CA THR A 184 9.26 12.70 0.12
C THR A 184 8.62 12.20 -1.16
N THR A 185 9.45 11.94 -2.16
CA THR A 185 9.08 11.27 -3.41
C THR A 185 9.86 9.97 -3.54
N VAL A 186 9.16 8.89 -3.88
CA VAL A 186 9.75 7.56 -4.12
C VAL A 186 9.23 7.05 -5.46
N THR A 187 10.14 6.74 -6.38
CA THR A 187 9.81 6.23 -7.71
C THR A 187 10.31 4.81 -7.85
N PHE A 188 9.40 3.87 -8.05
CA PHE A 188 9.71 2.49 -8.38
C PHE A 188 9.68 2.30 -9.89
N SER A 189 10.72 1.72 -10.46
CA SER A 189 10.80 1.35 -11.88
C SER A 189 10.93 -0.16 -11.98
N ARG A 190 9.98 -0.81 -12.63
CA ARG A 190 9.89 -2.26 -12.77
C ARG A 190 9.72 -2.64 -14.23
N LYS A 191 10.61 -3.47 -14.78
CA LYS A 191 10.41 -4.04 -16.12
C LYS A 191 9.07 -4.78 -16.21
N LEU A 192 8.34 -4.61 -17.30
CA LEU A 192 7.11 -5.36 -17.52
C LEU A 192 7.41 -6.86 -17.66
N GLY A 193 6.49 -7.69 -17.18
CA GLY A 193 6.62 -9.14 -17.15
C GLY A 193 5.77 -9.79 -16.07
N GLY A 194 5.51 -11.10 -16.25
CA GLY A 194 4.64 -11.87 -15.36
C GLY A 194 3.21 -11.33 -15.36
N ALA A 195 2.64 -11.09 -14.17
CA ALA A 195 1.29 -10.54 -14.02
C ALA A 195 1.18 -9.04 -14.37
N VAL A 196 2.31 -8.34 -14.54
CA VAL A 196 2.36 -6.88 -14.72
C VAL A 196 2.83 -6.58 -16.15
N VAL A 197 1.87 -6.51 -17.06
CA VAL A 197 2.09 -6.31 -18.50
C VAL A 197 1.04 -5.34 -19.06
N GLU A 198 1.29 -4.81 -20.26
CA GLU A 198 0.30 -3.97 -20.96
C GLU A 198 -1.01 -4.74 -21.23
N GLY A 199 -2.12 -4.01 -21.31
CA GLY A 199 -3.46 -4.56 -21.48
C GLY A 199 -4.04 -5.18 -20.21
N ARG A 200 -3.40 -5.02 -19.04
CA ARG A 200 -3.86 -5.58 -17.76
C ARG A 200 -4.16 -4.49 -16.72
N SER A 201 -5.18 -4.78 -15.92
CA SER A 201 -5.48 -4.09 -14.67
C SER A 201 -4.83 -4.85 -13.51
N VAL A 202 -3.77 -4.30 -12.93
CA VAL A 202 -3.02 -4.93 -11.84
C VAL A 202 -3.52 -4.42 -10.50
N PRO A 203 -4.10 -5.26 -9.63
CA PRO A 203 -4.42 -4.86 -8.28
C PRO A 203 -3.16 -4.46 -7.51
N PHE A 204 -3.23 -3.37 -6.77
CA PHE A 204 -2.13 -2.89 -5.95
C PHE A 204 -2.59 -2.23 -4.66
N GLY A 205 -1.63 -2.07 -3.75
CA GLY A 205 -1.78 -1.22 -2.57
C GLY A 205 -0.45 -0.61 -2.15
N ILE A 206 -0.54 0.40 -1.28
CA ILE A 206 0.58 1.18 -0.77
C ILE A 206 0.75 0.88 0.72
N ALA A 207 1.99 0.84 1.18
CA ALA A 207 2.32 0.81 2.61
C ALA A 207 3.39 1.86 2.94
N ILE A 208 3.17 2.68 3.96
CA ILE A 208 4.12 3.68 4.46
C ILE A 208 4.40 3.42 5.93
N HIS A 209 5.66 3.18 6.30
CA HIS A 209 6.11 3.17 7.68
C HIS A 209 6.77 4.51 7.96
N ALA A 210 6.06 5.42 8.62
CA ALA A 210 6.60 6.70 9.05
C ALA A 210 7.12 6.65 10.49
N ASN A 211 8.02 7.57 10.83
CA ASN A 211 8.56 7.75 12.18
C ASN A 211 9.09 6.45 12.81
N ARG A 212 9.97 5.75 12.08
CA ARG A 212 10.66 4.53 12.55
C ARG A 212 9.72 3.37 12.86
N ALA A 213 8.53 3.37 12.29
CA ALA A 213 7.58 2.30 12.43
C ALA A 213 8.12 0.95 11.90
N ALA A 214 7.77 -0.13 12.60
CA ALA A 214 8.05 -1.50 12.20
C ALA A 214 6.79 -2.37 12.27
N GLY A 215 6.83 -3.51 11.57
CA GLY A 215 5.74 -4.49 11.61
C GLY A 215 4.40 -3.90 11.15
N ARG A 216 3.33 -4.21 11.89
CA ARG A 216 1.95 -3.77 11.60
C ARG A 216 1.72 -2.25 11.75
N MET A 217 2.66 -1.52 12.36
CA MET A 217 2.51 -0.12 12.72
C MET A 217 2.68 0.82 11.51
N HIS A 218 1.91 0.61 10.45
CA HIS A 218 2.06 1.35 9.20
C HIS A 218 0.73 1.81 8.63
N TYR A 219 0.84 2.77 7.73
CA TYR A 219 -0.26 3.24 6.94
C TYR A 219 -0.39 2.36 5.71
N VAL A 220 -1.62 2.03 5.34
CA VAL A 220 -1.95 1.23 4.16
C VAL A 220 -3.01 1.94 3.32
N SER A 221 -2.99 1.72 2.02
CA SER A 221 -4.14 2.06 1.17
C SER A 221 -5.19 0.95 1.20
N LEU A 222 -6.40 1.28 0.75
CA LEU A 222 -7.34 0.26 0.24
C LEU A 222 -6.80 -0.38 -1.05
N GLY A 223 -7.54 -1.36 -1.58
CA GLY A 223 -7.24 -1.97 -2.88
C GLY A 223 -7.61 -1.05 -4.04
N TYR A 224 -6.66 -0.87 -4.97
CA TYR A 224 -6.84 -0.13 -6.21
C TYR A 224 -6.31 -0.95 -7.38
N ARG A 225 -6.66 -0.57 -8.61
CA ARG A 225 -6.12 -1.16 -9.84
C ARG A 225 -5.28 -0.16 -10.59
N LEU A 226 -4.11 -0.63 -11.00
CA LEU A 226 -3.24 0.05 -11.93
C LEU A 226 -3.56 -0.44 -13.35
N GLY A 227 -4.14 0.44 -14.16
CA GLY A 227 -4.37 0.19 -15.58
C GLY A 227 -3.09 0.37 -16.38
N ILE A 228 -2.66 -0.65 -17.11
CA ILE A 228 -1.42 -0.63 -17.91
C ILE A 228 -1.80 -0.79 -19.39
N GLY A 229 -1.27 0.07 -20.27
CA GLY A 229 -1.52 -0.02 -21.70
C GLY A 229 -2.98 0.17 -22.10
N GLY A 230 -3.70 1.09 -21.44
CA GLY A 230 -5.11 1.40 -21.71
C GLY A 230 -6.13 0.51 -21.01
N ALA A 231 -5.69 -0.46 -20.20
CA ALA A 231 -6.60 -1.24 -19.36
C ALA A 231 -7.27 -0.37 -18.28
N PRO A 232 -8.51 -0.68 -17.86
CA PRO A 232 -9.20 0.10 -16.84
C PRO A 232 -8.51 -0.03 -15.47
N GLY A 233 -8.56 1.03 -14.68
CA GLY A 233 -7.96 1.07 -13.34
C GLY A 233 -8.11 2.45 -12.72
N GLU A 234 -8.15 2.51 -11.40
CA GLU A 234 -8.28 3.77 -10.67
C GLU A 234 -7.02 4.62 -10.82
N VAL A 235 -5.84 4.01 -10.98
CA VAL A 235 -4.61 4.69 -11.42
C VAL A 235 -4.27 4.24 -12.84
N GLN A 236 -4.03 5.19 -13.74
CA GLN A 236 -3.68 4.91 -15.13
C GLN A 236 -2.17 5.09 -15.33
N ALA A 237 -1.50 4.05 -15.83
CA ALA A 237 -0.13 4.17 -16.28
C ALA A 237 -0.11 4.82 -17.67
N ALA A 238 0.27 6.09 -17.73
CA ALA A 238 0.37 6.84 -18.97
C ALA A 238 1.45 6.24 -19.88
N LYS A 239 1.19 6.14 -21.18
CA LYS A 239 2.22 5.80 -22.17
C LYS A 239 3.14 7.00 -22.37
N GLN A 240 4.45 6.76 -22.38
CA GLN A 240 5.50 7.76 -22.60
C GLN A 240 6.49 7.27 -23.65
#